data_AF-A0A2S2R5F0-F1
#
_entry.id   AF-A0A2S2R5F0-F1
#
_cell.length_a   1.000
_cell.length_b   1.000
_cell.length_c   1.000
_cell.angle_alpha   90.00
_cell.angle_beta   90.00
_cell.angle_gamma   90.00
#
_symmetry.space_group_name_H-M   'P 1'
#
loop_
_entity.id
_entity.type
_entity.pdbx_description
1 polymer ?
#
loop_
_entity_poly.entity_id
_entity_poly.type
_entity_poly.pdbx_seq_one_letter_code
_entity_poly.pdbx_strand_id
1 'polypeptide(L)'
;MDFTKVSKELVKLWACLNVDEKNRYKELANKQKNLKVIAKINDTSIPKKSFQYIFKTLKRCSTSINIELSEIKKNIFEKPKLLKLSPFILIGEVKENNWMCCVQNEIKALNICRLQEAVVFFQKMVDEEIPLKMLCKSINISKKYLGEKNYCFLRNLDTSYEPSAEKYTITDERIVKNGFKVVFVFNDDPENPDINITDVALHISTYGTEEFKELLELMQLEKENGLYFYRPLKVVNYLRSETARHCKTIGLPKTKKEIYELLNYWFKNENLSSNNKCIHYKQVFTSVHIIDENSKTFKC
;
A
#
# COMPACT_ATOMS: atom_id res chain seq x y z
N MET A 1 15.11 -19.66 -25.59
CA MET A 1 16.18 -18.78 -26.12
C MET A 1 17.33 -19.68 -26.53
N ASP A 2 17.68 -19.72 -27.81
CA ASP A 2 18.80 -20.55 -28.27
C ASP A 2 20.14 -19.95 -27.83
N PHE A 3 20.93 -20.73 -27.09
CA PHE A 3 22.27 -20.35 -26.63
C PHE A 3 23.18 -19.85 -27.76
N THR A 4 22.99 -20.38 -28.97
CA THR A 4 23.69 -19.99 -30.19
C THR A 4 23.37 -18.56 -30.62
N LYS A 5 22.14 -18.07 -30.36
CA LYS A 5 21.74 -16.69 -30.65
C LYS A 5 22.39 -15.70 -29.68
N VAL A 6 22.46 -16.06 -28.40
CA VAL A 6 23.13 -15.26 -27.36
C VAL A 6 24.63 -15.16 -27.61
N SER A 7 25.27 -16.27 -27.99
CA SER A 7 26.70 -16.27 -28.30
C SER A 7 27.05 -15.37 -29.50
N LYS A 8 26.23 -15.38 -30.56
CA LYS A 8 26.41 -14.51 -31.73
C LYS A 8 26.25 -13.03 -31.39
N GLU A 9 25.29 -12.68 -30.53
CA GLU A 9 25.11 -11.30 -30.05
C GLU A 9 26.28 -10.81 -29.20
N LEU A 10 26.80 -11.66 -28.29
CA LEU A 10 27.96 -11.30 -27.46
C LEU A 10 29.23 -11.05 -28.30
N VAL A 11 29.43 -11.81 -29.38
CA VAL A 11 30.56 -11.61 -30.29
C VAL A 11 30.44 -10.27 -31.03
N LYS A 12 29.23 -9.89 -31.47
CA LYS A 12 28.98 -8.59 -32.10
C LYS A 12 29.22 -7.43 -31.13
N LEU A 13 28.66 -7.52 -29.92
CA LEU A 13 28.85 -6.50 -28.89
C LEU A 13 30.32 -6.36 -28.49
N TRP A 14 31.06 -7.47 -28.39
CA TRP A 14 32.50 -7.45 -28.12
C TRP A 14 33.30 -6.79 -29.25
N ALA A 15 32.92 -7.00 -30.51
CA ALA A 15 33.60 -6.37 -31.64
C ALA A 15 33.48 -4.84 -31.60
N CYS A 16 32.30 -4.33 -31.21
CA CYS A 16 31.98 -2.90 -31.15
C CYS A 16 32.59 -2.13 -29.96
N LEU A 17 33.24 -2.80 -29.00
CA LEU A 17 33.87 -2.12 -27.86
C LEU A 17 35.20 -1.46 -28.23
N ASN A 18 35.46 -0.31 -27.61
CA ASN A 18 36.73 0.41 -27.76
C ASN A 18 37.89 -0.32 -27.05
N VAL A 19 39.13 0.03 -27.41
CA VAL A 19 40.35 -0.64 -26.89
C VAL A 19 40.42 -0.54 -25.35
N ASP A 20 40.08 0.61 -24.78
CA ASP A 20 40.10 0.83 -23.33
C ASP A 20 39.02 0.01 -22.60
N GLU A 21 37.84 -0.13 -23.21
CA GLU A 21 36.76 -0.95 -22.66
C GLU A 21 37.11 -2.44 -22.70
N LYS A 22 37.70 -2.90 -23.82
CA LYS A 22 38.22 -4.27 -23.96
C LYS A 22 39.30 -4.56 -22.91
N ASN A 23 40.18 -3.60 -22.62
CA ASN A 23 41.20 -3.74 -21.57
C ASN A 23 40.58 -3.81 -20.18
N ARG A 24 39.58 -2.97 -19.88
CA ARG A 24 38.83 -3.02 -18.60
C ARG A 24 38.14 -4.37 -18.39
N TYR A 25 37.52 -4.94 -19.42
CA TYR A 25 36.92 -6.28 -19.32
C TYR A 25 37.95 -7.39 -19.13
N LYS A 26 39.11 -7.31 -19.79
CA LYS A 26 40.23 -8.24 -19.59
C LYS A 26 40.78 -8.16 -18.15
N GLU A 27 40.90 -6.96 -17.58
CA GLU A 27 41.31 -6.78 -16.18
C GLU A 27 40.31 -7.39 -15.20
N LEU A 28 39.01 -7.18 -15.40
CA LEU A 28 37.97 -7.78 -14.56
C LEU A 28 37.97 -9.30 -14.64
N ALA A 29 38.17 -9.87 -15.83
CA ALA A 29 38.29 -11.32 -16.02
C ALA A 29 39.55 -11.89 -15.35
N ASN A 30 40.68 -11.18 -15.41
CA ASN A 30 41.91 -11.57 -14.73
C ASN A 30 41.79 -11.44 -13.20
N LYS A 31 41.11 -10.42 -12.68
CA LYS A 31 40.79 -10.31 -11.24
C LYS A 31 39.92 -11.48 -10.77
N GLN A 32 38.92 -11.90 -11.55
CA GLN A 32 38.12 -13.10 -11.23
C GLN A 32 38.93 -14.40 -11.29
N LYS A 33 39.86 -14.53 -12.24
CA LYS A 33 40.79 -15.68 -12.27
C LYS A 33 41.73 -15.68 -11.07
N ASN A 34 42.26 -14.53 -10.69
CA ASN A 34 43.13 -14.40 -9.51
C ASN A 34 42.37 -14.71 -8.21
N LEU A 35 41.11 -14.30 -8.07
CA LEU A 35 40.25 -14.72 -6.95
C LEU A 35 40.03 -16.24 -6.90
N LYS A 36 39.87 -16.90 -8.05
CA LYS A 36 39.77 -18.37 -8.15
C LYS A 36 41.10 -19.09 -7.90
N VAL A 37 42.23 -18.47 -8.22
CA VAL A 37 43.57 -19.01 -7.95
C VAL A 37 43.93 -18.84 -6.48
N ILE A 38 43.58 -17.71 -5.84
CA ILE A 38 43.73 -17.50 -4.39
C ILE A 38 42.84 -18.48 -3.60
N ALA A 39 41.61 -18.74 -4.08
CA ALA A 39 40.75 -19.78 -3.51
C ALA A 39 41.36 -21.19 -3.66
N LYS A 40 42.06 -21.49 -4.75
CA LYS A 40 42.74 -22.78 -4.97
C LYS A 40 44.05 -22.95 -4.19
N ILE A 41 44.79 -21.88 -3.91
CA ILE A 41 46.05 -21.94 -3.16
C ILE A 41 45.78 -22.19 -1.67
N ASN A 42 44.69 -21.62 -1.14
CA ASN A 42 44.24 -21.87 0.24
C ASN A 42 43.64 -23.27 0.47
N ASP A 43 43.39 -24.05 -0.60
CA ASP A 43 42.90 -25.44 -0.53
C ASP A 43 44.04 -26.49 -0.49
N THR A 44 45.32 -26.08 -0.51
CA THR A 44 46.45 -27.02 -0.70
C THR A 44 47.05 -27.62 0.59
N SER A 45 46.37 -27.56 1.74
CA SER A 45 46.85 -28.20 2.98
C SER A 45 45.76 -28.92 3.78
N ILE A 46 44.87 -29.68 3.13
CA ILE A 46 43.97 -30.61 3.83
C ILE A 46 43.99 -31.97 3.10
N PRO A 47 44.20 -33.11 3.80
CA PRO A 47 44.40 -34.41 3.15
C PRO A 47 43.11 -34.89 2.48
N LYS A 48 43.26 -35.53 1.30
CA LYS A 48 42.20 -36.32 0.65
C LYS A 48 41.74 -37.43 1.59
N LYS A 49 40.68 -37.20 2.36
CA LYS A 49 39.94 -38.26 3.06
C LYS A 49 38.70 -38.61 2.24
N SER A 50 38.56 -39.91 2.01
CA SER A 50 37.44 -40.54 1.32
C SER A 50 36.09 -40.12 1.92
N PHE A 51 35.06 -40.13 1.07
CA PHE A 51 33.65 -39.84 1.36
C PHE A 51 32.98 -40.85 2.32
N GLN A 52 33.64 -41.23 3.42
CA GLN A 52 33.12 -42.20 4.38
C GLN A 52 33.02 -41.70 5.84
N TYR A 53 33.34 -40.43 6.14
CA TYR A 53 33.37 -39.97 7.54
C TYR A 53 32.64 -38.67 7.92
N ILE A 54 31.77 -38.10 7.08
CA ILE A 54 30.92 -36.94 7.48
C ILE A 54 29.55 -37.40 8.01
N PHE A 55 29.55 -38.39 8.92
CA PHE A 55 28.36 -38.75 9.70
C PHE A 55 28.60 -38.79 11.21
N LYS A 56 29.65 -38.12 11.70
CA LYS A 56 29.82 -37.88 13.13
C LYS A 56 29.93 -36.39 13.36
N THR A 57 28.92 -35.83 14.03
CA THR A 57 28.77 -34.45 14.54
C THR A 57 27.88 -33.44 13.78
N LEU A 58 26.90 -33.89 13.02
CA LEU A 58 25.61 -33.17 13.04
C LEU A 58 24.83 -33.70 14.24
N LYS A 59 24.68 -32.88 15.28
CA LYS A 59 23.73 -33.16 16.36
C LYS A 59 22.34 -33.10 15.71
N ARG A 60 21.90 -34.23 15.18
CA ARG A 60 20.58 -34.39 14.59
C ARG A 60 19.61 -34.21 15.74
N CYS A 61 19.01 -33.03 15.86
CA CYS A 61 17.79 -32.86 16.64
C CYS A 61 16.68 -33.59 15.88
N SER A 62 16.68 -34.91 15.95
CA SER A 62 15.53 -35.71 15.61
C SER A 62 14.61 -35.67 16.82
N THR A 63 13.60 -34.82 16.79
CA THR A 63 12.40 -35.07 17.58
C THR A 63 11.72 -36.27 16.96
N SER A 64 11.66 -37.38 17.70
CA SER A 64 10.79 -38.50 17.37
C SER A 64 9.36 -38.01 17.60
N ILE A 65 8.73 -37.50 16.55
CA ILE A 65 7.30 -37.26 16.57
C ILE A 65 6.68 -38.63 16.35
N ASN A 66 5.99 -39.13 17.37
CA ASN A 66 5.22 -40.36 17.27
C ASN A 66 3.97 -40.00 16.47
N ILE A 67 4.02 -40.20 15.15
CA ILE A 67 2.90 -39.93 14.27
C ILE A 67 2.34 -41.27 13.87
N GLU A 68 1.15 -41.58 14.36
CA GLU A 68 0.47 -42.80 13.99
C GLU A 68 -0.02 -42.68 12.53
N LEU A 69 0.20 -43.71 11.70
CA LEU A 69 -0.25 -43.70 10.30
C LEU A 69 -1.78 -43.52 10.19
N SER A 70 -2.52 -43.89 11.24
CA SER A 70 -3.94 -43.62 11.48
C SER A 70 -4.24 -42.11 11.58
N GLU A 71 -3.39 -41.31 12.24
CA GLU A 71 -3.57 -39.86 12.39
C GLU A 71 -3.26 -39.11 11.08
N ILE A 72 -2.24 -39.55 10.34
CA ILE A 72 -1.97 -39.01 8.99
C ILE A 72 -3.13 -39.36 8.05
N LYS A 73 -3.59 -40.62 8.07
CA LYS A 73 -4.77 -41.02 7.29
C LYS A 73 -6.01 -40.25 7.71
N LYS A 74 -6.25 -40.02 9.01
CA LYS A 74 -7.34 -39.15 9.47
C LYS A 74 -7.21 -37.74 8.91
N ASN A 75 -6.04 -37.10 9.00
CA ASN A 75 -5.87 -35.72 8.49
C ASN A 75 -5.89 -35.59 6.96
N ILE A 76 -5.61 -36.66 6.22
CA ILE A 76 -5.68 -36.66 4.74
C ILE A 76 -7.09 -37.03 4.25
N PHE A 77 -7.77 -37.96 4.92
CA PHE A 77 -9.07 -38.51 4.49
C PHE A 77 -10.27 -37.88 5.19
N GLU A 78 -10.15 -37.40 6.43
CA GLU A 78 -11.05 -36.37 6.95
C GLU A 78 -10.65 -35.09 6.24
N LYS A 79 -11.33 -34.76 5.14
CA LYS A 79 -11.25 -33.45 4.50
C LYS A 79 -11.19 -32.42 5.63
N PRO A 80 -10.17 -31.54 5.71
CA PRO A 80 -10.14 -30.54 6.75
C PRO A 80 -11.49 -29.86 6.71
N LYS A 81 -12.23 -29.95 7.83
CA LYS A 81 -13.54 -29.28 8.00
C LYS A 81 -13.38 -27.93 7.36
N LEU A 82 -14.20 -27.66 6.34
CA LEU A 82 -14.15 -26.46 5.50
C LEU A 82 -14.05 -25.24 6.43
N LEU A 83 -12.82 -24.88 6.81
CA LEU A 83 -12.50 -23.74 7.65
C LEU A 83 -13.00 -22.62 6.79
N LYS A 84 -14.08 -21.94 7.22
CA LYS A 84 -14.66 -20.76 6.56
C LYS A 84 -13.56 -20.10 5.75
N LEU A 85 -13.57 -20.29 4.42
CA LEU A 85 -12.40 -19.97 3.60
C LEU A 85 -12.01 -18.55 3.94
N SER A 86 -10.93 -18.38 4.69
CA SER A 86 -10.37 -17.05 4.87
C SER A 86 -10.07 -16.56 3.45
N PRO A 87 -10.41 -15.32 3.10
CA PRO A 87 -10.28 -14.83 1.73
C PRO A 87 -8.86 -14.99 1.19
N PHE A 88 -7.89 -15.17 2.08
CA PHE A 88 -6.50 -15.46 1.81
C PHE A 88 -5.90 -16.46 2.81
N ILE A 89 -4.77 -17.04 2.44
CA ILE A 89 -3.88 -17.85 3.27
C ILE A 89 -2.47 -17.26 3.12
N LEU A 90 -1.85 -16.83 4.21
CA LEU A 90 -0.47 -16.35 4.19
C LEU A 90 0.48 -17.55 4.18
N ILE A 91 1.27 -17.71 3.11
CA ILE A 91 2.16 -18.86 2.91
C ILE A 91 3.46 -18.63 3.70
N GLY A 92 4.15 -17.53 3.42
CA GLY A 92 5.43 -17.23 4.07
C GLY A 92 6.20 -16.10 3.41
N GLU A 93 7.31 -15.74 4.05
CA GLU A 93 8.25 -14.75 3.54
C GLU A 93 9.18 -15.38 2.49
N VAL A 94 9.40 -14.66 1.39
CA VAL A 94 10.35 -15.06 0.34
C VAL A 94 11.68 -14.34 0.53
N LYS A 95 11.64 -13.00 0.59
CA LYS A 95 12.82 -12.15 0.74
C LYS A 95 12.43 -10.72 1.12
N GLU A 96 13.09 -10.17 2.14
CA GLU A 96 13.10 -8.73 2.49
C GLU A 96 11.75 -8.03 2.23
N ASN A 97 10.75 -8.33 3.07
CA ASN A 97 9.41 -7.73 3.04
C ASN A 97 8.50 -8.21 1.90
N ASN A 98 8.96 -9.12 1.05
CA ASN A 98 8.13 -9.78 0.03
C ASN A 98 7.67 -11.13 0.55
N TRP A 99 6.35 -11.30 0.57
CA TRP A 99 5.64 -12.46 1.07
C TRP A 99 4.82 -13.10 -0.03
N MET A 100 4.45 -14.36 0.16
CA MET A 100 3.51 -15.04 -0.71
C MET A 100 2.23 -15.32 0.07
N CYS A 101 1.10 -15.09 -0.60
CA CYS A 101 -0.21 -15.46 -0.10
C CYS A 101 -1.00 -16.16 -1.20
N CYS A 102 -1.82 -17.12 -0.81
CA CYS A 102 -2.87 -17.65 -1.67
C CYS A 102 -4.12 -16.80 -1.44
N VAL A 103 -4.71 -16.26 -2.49
CA VAL A 103 -5.97 -15.52 -2.45
C VAL A 103 -6.91 -16.25 -3.40
N GLN A 104 -7.99 -16.84 -2.86
CA GLN A 104 -8.87 -17.74 -3.62
C GLN A 104 -8.05 -18.88 -4.27
N ASN A 105 -7.97 -18.91 -5.61
CA ASN A 105 -7.21 -19.91 -6.38
C ASN A 105 -5.93 -19.34 -7.00
N GLU A 106 -5.42 -18.23 -6.48
CA GLU A 106 -4.28 -17.55 -7.06
C GLU A 106 -3.17 -17.32 -6.03
N ILE A 107 -1.97 -17.77 -6.38
CA ILE A 107 -0.76 -17.46 -5.63
C ILE A 107 -0.30 -16.07 -6.04
N LYS A 108 -0.27 -15.16 -5.07
CA LYS A 108 0.15 -13.77 -5.23
C LYS A 108 1.40 -13.49 -4.42
N ALA A 109 2.31 -12.74 -5.04
CA ALA A 109 3.38 -12.06 -4.34
C ALA A 109 2.84 -10.77 -3.73
N LEU A 110 3.19 -10.53 -2.47
CA LEU A 110 2.75 -9.42 -1.65
C LEU A 110 3.97 -8.64 -1.19
N ASN A 111 3.95 -7.32 -1.32
CA ASN A 111 4.94 -6.48 -0.66
C ASN A 111 4.32 -5.84 0.59
N ILE A 112 4.86 -6.17 1.77
CA ILE A 112 4.28 -5.71 3.05
C ILE A 112 4.34 -4.20 3.19
N CYS A 113 5.44 -3.56 2.80
CA CYS A 113 5.57 -2.10 2.89
C CYS A 113 4.44 -1.43 2.11
N ARG A 114 4.18 -1.91 0.88
CA ARG A 114 3.12 -1.39 0.02
C ARG A 114 1.72 -1.66 0.57
N LEU A 115 1.51 -2.84 1.16
CA LEU A 115 0.25 -3.18 1.82
C LEU A 115 -0.03 -2.24 3.00
N GLN A 116 0.96 -2.05 3.86
CA GLN A 116 0.86 -1.17 5.02
C GLN A 116 0.59 0.28 4.58
N GLU A 117 1.35 0.80 3.63
CA GLU A 117 1.12 2.14 3.06
C GLU A 117 -0.32 2.31 2.56
N ALA A 118 -0.83 1.33 1.81
CA ALA A 118 -2.15 1.41 1.21
C ALA A 118 -3.27 1.32 2.27
N VAL A 119 -3.14 0.41 3.24
CA VAL A 119 -4.10 0.24 4.34
C VAL A 119 -4.16 1.49 5.20
N VAL A 120 -3.01 2.00 5.64
CA VAL A 120 -2.94 3.20 6.48
C VAL A 120 -3.48 4.41 5.74
N PHE A 121 -3.14 4.55 4.45
CA PHE A 121 -3.67 5.65 3.63
C PHE A 121 -5.19 5.61 3.52
N PHE A 122 -5.76 4.41 3.30
CA PHE A 122 -7.21 4.25 3.21
C PHE A 122 -7.90 4.58 4.52
N GLN A 123 -7.37 4.11 5.66
CA GLN A 123 -7.89 4.46 6.99
C GLN A 123 -7.91 5.99 7.19
N LYS A 124 -6.82 6.66 6.83
CA LYS A 124 -6.73 8.12 6.90
C LYS A 124 -7.75 8.83 6.01
N MET A 125 -7.98 8.32 4.81
CA MET A 125 -8.97 8.89 3.89
C MET A 125 -10.40 8.80 4.44
N VAL A 126 -10.73 7.69 5.11
CA VAL A 126 -12.08 7.43 5.64
C VAL A 126 -12.36 8.20 6.93
N ASP A 127 -11.39 8.31 7.85
CA ASP A 127 -11.68 8.77 9.21
C ASP A 127 -10.93 10.04 9.65
N GLU A 128 -9.82 10.40 9.02
CA GLU A 128 -8.95 11.44 9.59
C GLU A 128 -9.52 12.86 9.47
N GLU A 129 -9.62 13.56 10.60
CA GLU A 129 -9.95 14.98 10.61
C GLU A 129 -8.71 15.84 10.33
N ILE A 130 -8.84 16.79 9.41
CA ILE A 130 -7.74 17.71 9.08
C ILE A 130 -7.65 18.82 10.12
N PRO A 131 -6.50 19.01 10.79
CA PRO A 131 -6.33 20.07 11.79
C PRO A 131 -6.59 21.46 11.21
N LEU A 132 -7.31 22.29 11.98
CA LEU A 132 -7.71 23.65 11.59
C LEU A 132 -6.73 24.71 12.11
N LYS A 133 -6.65 25.83 11.39
CA LYS A 133 -6.09 27.10 11.85
C LYS A 133 -7.11 28.22 11.63
N MET A 134 -7.24 29.07 12.64
CA MET A 134 -8.05 30.27 12.54
C MET A 134 -7.36 31.29 11.64
N LEU A 135 -8.11 31.86 10.70
CA LEU A 135 -7.62 32.93 9.84
C LEU A 135 -7.70 34.27 10.58
N CYS A 136 -6.66 35.10 10.45
CA CYS A 136 -6.69 36.48 10.97
C CYS A 136 -7.77 37.33 10.27
N LYS A 137 -8.06 37.02 9.01
CA LYS A 137 -9.13 37.64 8.23
C LYS A 137 -9.92 36.54 7.56
N SER A 138 -11.24 36.52 7.79
CA SER A 138 -12.13 35.57 7.12
C SER A 138 -12.13 35.79 5.61
N ILE A 139 -12.32 34.70 4.88
CA ILE A 139 -12.44 34.74 3.42
C ILE A 139 -13.93 34.78 3.10
N ASN A 140 -14.39 35.92 2.60
CA ASN A 140 -15.76 36.05 2.10
C ASN A 140 -15.87 35.40 0.71
N ILE A 141 -16.83 34.51 0.55
CA ILE A 141 -17.14 33.87 -0.72
C ILE A 141 -18.47 34.40 -1.27
N SER A 142 -18.40 35.01 -2.45
CA SER A 142 -19.60 35.48 -3.14
C SER A 142 -20.39 34.34 -3.78
N LYS A 143 -21.72 34.49 -3.81
CA LYS A 143 -22.65 33.61 -4.53
C LYS A 143 -22.26 33.37 -6.00
N LYS A 144 -21.78 34.42 -6.68
CA LYS A 144 -21.36 34.36 -8.09
C LYS A 144 -20.17 33.41 -8.32
N TYR A 145 -19.25 33.34 -7.37
CA TYR A 145 -18.06 32.50 -7.48
C TYR A 145 -18.38 31.01 -7.24
N LEU A 146 -19.21 30.72 -6.22
CA LEU A 146 -19.68 29.36 -5.94
C LEU A 146 -20.62 28.84 -7.03
N GLY A 147 -21.43 29.72 -7.60
CA GLY A 147 -22.53 29.36 -8.50
C GLY A 147 -23.79 28.96 -7.72
N GLU A 148 -24.95 29.15 -8.36
CA GLU A 148 -26.27 28.94 -7.71
C GLU A 148 -26.43 27.53 -7.15
N LYS A 149 -25.97 26.52 -7.89
CA LYS A 149 -26.08 25.11 -7.50
C LYS A 149 -25.36 24.82 -6.18
N ASN A 150 -24.09 25.21 -6.09
CA ASN A 150 -23.26 24.99 -4.89
C ASN A 150 -23.76 25.84 -3.72
N TYR A 151 -24.22 27.07 -4.00
CA TYR A 151 -24.78 27.95 -2.98
C TYR A 151 -26.05 27.37 -2.34
N CYS A 152 -27.01 26.90 -3.15
CA CYS A 152 -28.23 26.25 -2.67
C CYS A 152 -27.93 24.94 -1.94
N PHE A 153 -26.98 24.15 -2.44
CA PHE A 153 -26.54 22.93 -1.75
C PHE A 153 -25.96 23.23 -0.36
N LEU A 154 -25.09 24.24 -0.27
CA LEU A 154 -24.46 24.64 0.99
C LEU A 154 -25.48 25.08 2.05
N ARG A 155 -26.54 25.79 1.64
CA ARG A 155 -27.61 26.24 2.56
C ARG A 155 -28.45 25.11 3.13
N ASN A 156 -28.48 23.95 2.47
CA ASN A 156 -29.25 22.79 2.91
C ASN A 156 -28.45 21.88 3.85
N LEU A 157 -27.20 22.22 4.16
CA LEU A 157 -26.36 21.44 5.07
C LEU A 157 -26.70 21.71 6.53
N ASP A 158 -26.27 20.79 7.39
CA ASP A 158 -26.46 20.93 8.82
C ASP A 158 -25.68 22.14 9.38
N THR A 159 -26.38 22.98 10.12
CA THR A 159 -25.82 24.17 10.76
C THR A 159 -26.17 24.23 12.24
N SER A 160 -25.25 24.77 13.04
CA SER A 160 -25.49 25.18 14.42
C SER A 160 -25.63 26.69 14.50
N TYR A 161 -26.67 27.15 15.18
CA TYR A 161 -26.84 28.57 15.51
C TYR A 161 -26.05 28.93 16.77
N GLU A 162 -25.26 29.99 16.70
CA GLU A 162 -24.53 30.58 17.83
C GLU A 162 -25.18 31.91 18.24
N PRO A 163 -25.99 31.94 19.32
CA PRO A 163 -26.76 33.12 19.71
C PRO A 163 -25.91 34.33 20.13
N SER A 164 -24.70 34.10 20.64
CA SER A 164 -23.80 35.14 21.13
C SER A 164 -23.23 36.02 20.02
N ALA A 165 -23.21 35.51 18.79
CA ALA A 165 -22.58 36.17 17.65
C ALA A 165 -23.53 36.32 16.44
N GLU A 166 -24.79 35.92 16.58
CA GLU A 166 -25.82 35.88 15.52
C GLU A 166 -25.31 35.22 14.23
N LYS A 167 -24.63 34.08 14.40
CA LYS A 167 -23.95 33.36 13.31
C LYS A 167 -24.43 31.93 13.19
N TYR A 168 -24.47 31.44 11.95
CA TYR A 168 -24.76 30.04 11.68
C TYR A 168 -23.50 29.36 11.16
N THR A 169 -22.96 28.43 11.94
CA THR A 169 -21.77 27.68 11.56
C THR A 169 -22.19 26.35 10.95
N ILE A 170 -21.58 25.97 9.83
CA ILE A 170 -21.81 24.66 9.20
C ILE A 170 -21.16 23.57 10.05
N THR A 171 -21.94 22.57 10.44
CA THR A 171 -21.51 21.44 11.26
C THR A 171 -21.42 20.12 10.50
N ASP A 172 -21.75 20.13 9.20
CA ASP A 172 -21.64 18.95 8.34
C ASP A 172 -20.22 18.34 8.42
N GLU A 173 -20.15 17.08 8.86
CA GLU A 173 -18.88 16.39 9.08
C GLU A 173 -18.01 16.34 7.83
N ARG A 174 -18.60 16.32 6.62
CA ARG A 174 -17.85 16.26 5.35
C ARG A 174 -17.09 17.56 5.13
N ILE A 175 -17.60 18.69 5.62
CA ILE A 175 -16.90 19.99 5.55
C ILE A 175 -15.87 20.10 6.66
N VAL A 176 -16.27 19.82 7.89
CA VAL A 176 -15.40 19.95 9.07
C VAL A 176 -14.18 19.02 8.96
N LYS A 177 -14.38 17.74 8.63
CA LYS A 177 -13.28 16.77 8.51
C LYS A 177 -12.34 17.04 7.34
N ASN A 178 -12.74 17.87 6.37
CA ASN A 178 -11.88 18.36 5.30
C ASN A 178 -11.15 19.67 5.65
N GLY A 179 -11.21 20.10 6.92
CA GLY A 179 -10.44 21.23 7.41
C GLY A 179 -11.02 22.56 6.98
N PHE A 180 -12.34 22.70 7.03
CA PHE A 180 -13.03 23.99 6.84
C PHE A 180 -13.96 24.29 8.01
N LYS A 181 -13.93 25.54 8.47
CA LYS A 181 -15.01 26.13 9.29
C LYS A 181 -15.64 27.27 8.51
N VAL A 182 -16.94 27.14 8.26
CA VAL A 182 -17.70 28.05 7.41
C VAL A 182 -18.87 28.60 8.21
N VAL A 183 -19.07 29.90 8.10
CA VAL A 183 -20.08 30.65 8.84
C VAL A 183 -20.91 31.48 7.88
N PHE A 184 -22.23 31.36 7.99
CA PHE A 184 -23.18 32.27 7.37
C PHE A 184 -23.42 33.48 8.27
N VAL A 185 -23.36 34.66 7.66
CA VAL A 185 -23.69 35.94 8.29
C VAL A 185 -24.88 36.51 7.54
N PHE A 186 -26.02 36.60 8.22
CA PHE A 186 -27.24 37.17 7.68
C PHE A 186 -27.21 38.67 7.95
N ASN A 187 -26.89 39.44 6.90
CA ASN A 187 -27.02 40.90 6.94
C ASN A 187 -28.48 41.29 6.61
N ASP A 188 -28.70 42.51 6.11
CA ASP A 188 -30.02 43.04 5.76
C ASP A 188 -30.82 42.21 4.73
N ASP A 189 -30.16 41.31 3.98
CA ASP A 189 -30.80 40.37 3.04
C ASP A 189 -30.80 38.93 3.59
N PRO A 190 -31.92 38.44 4.16
CA PRO A 190 -32.03 37.08 4.66
C PRO A 190 -32.03 36.02 3.54
N GLU A 191 -32.33 36.39 2.29
CA GLU A 191 -32.33 35.47 1.15
C GLU A 191 -30.93 35.21 0.59
N ASN A 192 -29.96 36.08 0.86
CA ASN A 192 -28.58 35.92 0.38
C ASN A 192 -27.55 36.22 1.48
N PRO A 193 -27.42 35.36 2.51
CA PRO A 193 -26.38 35.51 3.53
C PRO A 193 -24.98 35.48 2.92
N ASP A 194 -24.09 36.25 3.55
CA ASP A 194 -22.65 36.22 3.29
C ASP A 194 -22.05 34.91 3.81
N ILE A 195 -21.18 34.28 3.00
CA ILE A 195 -20.48 33.06 3.37
C ILE A 195 -19.04 33.41 3.73
N ASN A 196 -18.65 33.12 4.96
CA ASN A 196 -17.30 33.40 5.46
C ASN A 196 -16.61 32.10 5.87
N ILE A 197 -15.44 31.84 5.28
CA ILE A 197 -14.51 30.82 5.80
C ILE A 197 -13.70 31.47 6.92
N THR A 198 -13.85 30.98 8.15
CA THR A 198 -13.13 31.48 9.32
C THR A 198 -11.87 30.69 9.61
N ASP A 199 -11.91 29.38 9.36
CA ASP A 199 -10.80 28.47 9.64
C ASP A 199 -10.58 27.54 8.46
N VAL A 200 -9.31 27.26 8.19
CA VAL A 200 -8.85 26.40 7.09
C VAL A 200 -7.84 25.38 7.60
N ALA A 201 -7.53 24.37 6.80
CA ALA A 201 -6.51 23.38 7.12
C ALA A 201 -5.15 24.04 7.51
N LEU A 202 -4.60 23.60 8.65
CA LEU A 202 -3.36 24.13 9.23
C LEU A 202 -2.15 23.88 8.32
N HIS A 203 -1.98 22.62 7.91
CA HIS A 203 -0.76 22.11 7.25
C HIS A 203 -0.85 22.06 5.72
N ILE A 204 -1.98 22.43 5.12
CA ILE A 204 -2.14 22.45 3.67
C ILE A 204 -1.88 23.87 3.16
N SER A 205 -0.89 24.01 2.29
CA SER A 205 -0.56 25.30 1.68
C SER A 205 -1.62 25.71 0.68
N THR A 206 -1.90 27.02 0.58
CA THR A 206 -2.85 27.57 -0.39
C THR A 206 -4.22 26.87 -0.35
N TYR A 207 -4.77 26.65 0.85
CA TYR A 207 -6.05 25.98 1.06
C TYR A 207 -7.13 27.01 1.37
N GLY A 208 -8.19 27.07 0.56
CA GLY A 208 -9.22 28.11 0.69
C GLY A 208 -10.42 27.89 -0.23
N THR A 209 -10.75 28.90 -1.05
CA THR A 209 -12.01 28.95 -1.81
C THR A 209 -12.09 27.93 -2.93
N GLU A 210 -10.98 27.66 -3.63
CA GLU A 210 -10.94 26.69 -4.73
C GLU A 210 -11.18 25.27 -4.21
N GLU A 211 -10.49 24.88 -3.14
CA GLU A 211 -10.66 23.54 -2.55
C GLU A 211 -12.02 23.39 -1.87
N PHE A 212 -12.58 24.47 -1.33
CA PHE A 212 -13.93 24.46 -0.80
C PHE A 212 -14.96 24.26 -1.92
N LYS A 213 -14.78 24.91 -3.07
CA LYS A 213 -15.64 24.69 -4.24
C LYS A 213 -15.53 23.26 -4.76
N GLU A 214 -14.30 22.74 -4.90
CA GLU A 214 -14.03 21.35 -5.28
C GLU A 214 -14.74 20.37 -4.33
N LEU A 215 -14.67 20.61 -3.02
CA LEU A 215 -15.36 19.79 -2.02
C LEU A 215 -16.87 19.75 -2.25
N LEU A 216 -17.51 20.89 -2.47
CA LEU A 216 -18.95 20.96 -2.70
C LEU A 216 -19.35 20.26 -4.01
N GLU A 217 -18.52 20.33 -5.04
CA GLU A 217 -18.73 19.62 -6.29
C GLU A 217 -18.62 18.11 -6.10
N LEU A 218 -17.61 17.62 -5.37
CA LEU A 218 -17.45 16.21 -5.02
C LEU A 218 -18.65 15.67 -4.22
N MET A 219 -19.11 16.44 -3.22
CA MET A 219 -20.27 16.08 -2.40
C MET A 219 -21.58 15.95 -3.18
N GLN A 220 -21.67 16.58 -4.35
CA GLN A 220 -22.85 16.51 -5.22
C GLN A 220 -22.74 15.45 -6.32
N LEU A 221 -21.52 15.10 -6.72
CA LEU A 221 -21.25 14.07 -7.73
C LEU A 221 -21.39 12.67 -7.13
N GLU A 222 -20.77 12.46 -5.98
CA GLU A 222 -20.71 11.16 -5.32
C GLU A 222 -21.92 11.00 -4.40
N LYS A 223 -22.80 10.05 -4.72
CA LYS A 223 -23.95 9.69 -3.86
C LYS A 223 -23.59 8.66 -2.80
N GLU A 224 -22.35 8.19 -2.80
CA GLU A 224 -21.87 7.18 -1.85
C GLU A 224 -21.59 7.81 -0.49
N ASN A 225 -22.06 7.15 0.56
CA ASN A 225 -21.86 7.61 1.93
C ASN A 225 -20.42 7.28 2.38
N GLY A 226 -19.51 8.24 2.28
CA GLY A 226 -18.17 8.09 2.85
C GLY A 226 -17.26 9.27 2.60
N LEU A 227 -16.59 9.74 3.66
CA LEU A 227 -15.61 10.82 3.61
C LEU A 227 -14.49 10.58 2.60
N TYR A 228 -14.16 9.31 2.34
CA TYR A 228 -13.20 8.87 1.32
C TYR A 228 -13.44 9.51 -0.06
N PHE A 229 -14.70 9.66 -0.47
CA PHE A 229 -15.08 10.18 -1.79
C PHE A 229 -15.13 11.70 -1.85
N TYR A 230 -15.21 12.36 -0.70
CA TYR A 230 -15.37 13.81 -0.59
C TYR A 230 -14.06 14.50 -0.23
N ARG A 231 -12.89 13.93 -0.57
CA ARG A 231 -11.60 14.54 -0.28
C ARG A 231 -11.12 15.38 -1.47
N PRO A 232 -10.97 16.71 -1.32
CA PRO A 232 -10.32 17.54 -2.34
C PRO A 232 -8.91 17.05 -2.64
N LEU A 233 -8.43 17.23 -3.87
CA LEU A 233 -7.15 16.71 -4.32
C LEU A 233 -5.98 17.11 -3.41
N LYS A 234 -5.98 18.35 -2.89
CA LYS A 234 -4.95 18.81 -1.94
C LYS A 234 -4.98 18.03 -0.61
N VAL A 235 -6.16 17.69 -0.11
CA VAL A 235 -6.30 16.86 1.10
C VAL A 235 -5.78 15.44 0.84
N VAL A 236 -6.12 14.86 -0.31
CA VAL A 236 -5.60 13.54 -0.71
C VAL A 236 -4.07 13.54 -0.75
N ASN A 237 -3.47 14.58 -1.34
CA ASN A 237 -2.01 14.72 -1.44
C ASN A 237 -1.34 14.92 -0.08
N TYR A 238 -1.97 15.69 0.81
CA TYR A 238 -1.53 15.87 2.19
C TYR A 238 -1.55 14.54 2.95
N LEU A 239 -2.69 13.84 2.97
CA LEU A 239 -2.84 12.56 3.65
C LEU A 239 -1.89 11.49 3.10
N ARG A 240 -1.60 11.52 1.80
CA ARG A 240 -0.60 10.65 1.18
C ARG A 240 0.81 10.90 1.75
N SER A 241 1.19 12.17 1.87
CA SER A 241 2.49 12.58 2.40
C SER A 241 2.60 12.24 3.89
N GLU A 242 1.55 12.47 4.66
CA GLU A 242 1.49 12.10 6.08
C GLU A 242 1.53 10.59 6.28
N THR A 243 0.88 9.82 5.41
CA THR A 243 0.97 8.36 5.44
C THR A 243 2.41 7.90 5.23
N ALA A 244 3.12 8.48 4.26
CA ALA A 244 4.52 8.14 4.02
C ALA A 244 5.41 8.44 5.24
N ARG A 245 5.17 9.56 5.94
CA ARG A 245 5.88 9.89 7.19
C ARG A 245 5.52 8.90 8.30
N HIS A 246 4.24 8.63 8.49
CA HIS A 246 3.75 7.72 9.52
C HIS A 246 4.33 6.31 9.34
N CYS A 247 4.27 5.74 8.13
CA CYS A 247 4.84 4.43 7.83
C CYS A 247 6.36 4.36 8.08
N LYS A 248 7.11 5.44 7.83
CA LYS A 248 8.54 5.50 8.16
C LYS A 248 8.78 5.49 9.68
N THR A 249 7.95 6.19 10.43
CA THR A 249 8.07 6.27 11.90
C THR A 249 7.75 4.95 12.59
N ILE A 250 6.65 4.30 12.19
CA ILE A 250 6.22 3.02 12.81
C ILE A 250 7.10 1.84 12.35
N GLY A 251 7.73 1.95 11.19
CA GLY A 251 8.51 0.88 10.58
C GLY A 251 7.62 -0.23 10.02
N LEU A 252 8.26 -1.34 9.64
CA LEU A 252 7.56 -2.46 9.02
C LEU A 252 6.93 -3.39 10.06
N PRO A 253 5.83 -4.08 9.70
CA PRO A 253 5.24 -5.12 10.52
C PRO A 253 6.29 -6.16 10.91
N LYS A 254 6.44 -6.41 12.21
CA LYS A 254 7.45 -7.33 12.76
C LYS A 254 6.90 -8.72 12.96
N THR A 255 5.59 -8.85 13.12
CA THR A 255 4.94 -10.13 13.44
C THR A 255 4.02 -10.59 12.31
N LYS A 256 3.87 -11.92 12.17
CA LYS A 256 2.86 -12.51 11.27
C LYS A 256 1.45 -12.01 11.58
N LYS A 257 1.16 -11.77 12.86
CA LYS A 257 -0.15 -11.28 13.31
C LYS A 257 -0.46 -9.90 12.72
N GLU A 258 0.47 -8.95 12.77
CA GLU A 258 0.30 -7.62 12.19
C GLU A 258 0.05 -7.70 10.66
N ILE A 259 0.78 -8.57 9.97
CA ILE A 259 0.56 -8.80 8.52
C ILE A 259 -0.84 -9.34 8.26
N TYR A 260 -1.29 -10.30 9.08
CA TYR A 260 -2.64 -10.84 9.01
C TYR A 260 -3.71 -9.77 9.27
N GLU A 261 -3.50 -8.87 10.23
CA GLU A 261 -4.41 -7.75 10.51
C GLU A 261 -4.53 -6.80 9.31
N LEU A 262 -3.40 -6.45 8.69
CA LEU A 262 -3.38 -5.63 7.47
C LEU A 262 -4.12 -6.31 6.31
N LEU A 263 -3.88 -7.61 6.09
CA LEU A 263 -4.57 -8.38 5.05
C LEU A 263 -6.07 -8.51 5.33
N ASN A 264 -6.45 -8.76 6.58
CA ASN A 264 -7.85 -8.79 6.97
C ASN A 264 -8.54 -7.46 6.69
N TYR A 265 -7.89 -6.34 7.03
CA TYR A 265 -8.42 -5.02 6.71
C TYR A 265 -8.53 -4.81 5.20
N TRP A 266 -7.50 -5.19 4.43
CA TRP A 266 -7.47 -5.09 2.98
C TRP A 266 -8.65 -5.82 2.32
N PHE A 267 -8.86 -7.10 2.63
CA PHE A 267 -9.91 -7.90 1.99
C PHE A 267 -11.32 -7.62 2.51
N LYS A 268 -11.47 -6.99 3.69
CA LYS A 268 -12.77 -6.52 4.17
C LYS A 268 -13.26 -5.27 3.44
N ASN A 269 -12.36 -4.51 2.80
CA ASN A 269 -12.69 -3.25 2.14
C ASN A 269 -12.54 -3.37 0.62
N GLU A 270 -13.67 -3.44 -0.10
CA GLU A 270 -13.70 -3.61 -1.56
C GLU A 270 -13.06 -2.43 -2.31
N ASN A 271 -13.29 -1.20 -1.86
CA ASN A 271 -12.71 0.01 -2.45
C ASN A 271 -11.17 0.04 -2.36
N LEU A 272 -10.62 -0.51 -1.27
CA LEU A 272 -9.18 -0.62 -1.09
C LEU A 272 -8.61 -1.77 -1.93
N SER A 273 -9.23 -2.94 -1.85
CA SER A 273 -8.73 -4.15 -2.50
C SER A 273 -8.78 -4.09 -4.02
N SER A 274 -9.78 -3.41 -4.60
CA SER A 274 -9.91 -3.20 -6.05
C SER A 274 -8.81 -2.33 -6.66
N ASN A 275 -8.32 -1.32 -5.93
CA ASN A 275 -7.31 -0.38 -6.45
C ASN A 275 -5.91 -1.04 -6.57
N ASN A 276 -5.62 -2.07 -5.78
CA ASN A 276 -4.35 -2.83 -5.76
C ASN A 276 -3.07 -1.97 -5.91
N LYS A 277 -3.05 -0.78 -5.33
CA LYS A 277 -1.94 0.19 -5.45
C LYS A 277 -1.64 0.80 -4.09
N CYS A 278 -0.36 1.02 -3.82
CA CYS A 278 0.07 1.81 -2.66
C CYS A 278 0.06 3.32 -2.97
N ILE A 279 0.42 4.13 -1.97
CA ILE A 279 0.52 5.59 -2.09
C ILE A 279 1.48 6.05 -3.21
N HIS A 280 2.42 5.19 -3.61
CA HIS A 280 3.36 5.44 -4.70
C HIS A 280 2.90 4.87 -6.06
N TYR A 281 1.63 4.48 -6.17
CA TYR A 281 1.02 3.87 -7.36
C TYR A 281 1.64 2.54 -7.79
N LYS A 282 2.39 1.88 -6.90
CA LYS A 282 2.97 0.56 -7.14
C LYS A 282 2.01 -0.54 -6.69
N GLN A 283 2.00 -1.66 -7.41
CA GLN A 283 1.13 -2.79 -7.08
C GLN A 283 1.45 -3.37 -5.71
N VAL A 284 0.41 -3.64 -4.92
CA VAL A 284 0.53 -4.31 -3.61
C VAL A 284 0.65 -5.82 -3.81
N PHE A 285 -0.20 -6.38 -4.66
CA PHE A 285 -0.23 -7.78 -5.05
C PHE A 285 0.14 -7.95 -6.52
N THR A 286 0.94 -8.96 -6.80
CA THR A 286 1.29 -9.37 -8.15
C THR A 286 1.00 -10.86 -8.32
N SER A 287 0.27 -11.20 -9.38
CA SER A 287 -0.02 -12.58 -9.75
C SER A 287 1.26 -13.36 -10.01
N VAL A 288 1.39 -14.54 -9.42
CA VAL A 288 2.50 -15.47 -9.69
C VAL A 288 1.99 -16.70 -10.44
N HIS A 289 0.92 -17.32 -9.93
CA HIS A 289 0.39 -18.55 -10.50
C HIS A 289 -1.08 -18.74 -10.15
N ILE A 290 -1.87 -19.25 -11.08
CA ILE A 290 -3.26 -19.66 -10.85
C ILE A 290 -3.25 -21.17 -10.60
N ILE A 291 -3.84 -21.58 -9.49
CA ILE A 291 -3.99 -22.98 -9.11
C ILE A 291 -5.15 -23.55 -9.92
N ASP A 292 -4.83 -24.13 -11.07
CA ASP A 292 -5.79 -24.88 -11.86
C ASP A 292 -6.09 -26.23 -11.19
N GLU A 293 -7.36 -26.46 -10.86
CA GLU A 293 -7.82 -27.75 -10.31
C GLU A 293 -7.71 -28.91 -11.31
N ASN A 294 -7.34 -28.63 -12.57
CA ASN A 294 -7.27 -29.59 -13.67
C ASN A 294 -6.01 -30.48 -13.69
N SER A 295 -5.13 -30.41 -12.69
CA SER A 295 -3.98 -31.33 -12.58
C SER A 295 -4.32 -32.68 -11.94
N LYS A 296 -5.59 -32.96 -11.63
CA LYS A 296 -6.07 -34.29 -11.23
C LYS A 296 -6.28 -35.24 -12.41
N THR A 297 -5.26 -35.46 -13.22
CA THR A 297 -5.16 -36.66 -14.08
C THR A 297 -3.78 -37.30 -13.97
N PHE A 298 -3.40 -37.67 -12.75
CA PHE A 298 -2.48 -38.80 -12.60
C PHE A 298 -3.29 -40.08 -12.89
N LYS A 299 -3.28 -40.50 -14.15
CA LYS A 299 -3.59 -41.88 -14.52
C LYS A 299 -2.44 -42.74 -13.97
N CYS A 300 -2.69 -43.42 -12.85
CA CYS A 300 -2.02 -44.69 -12.57
C CYS A 300 -2.63 -45.78 -13.46
#